data_AF-A0A359LNQ5-F1
#
_entry.id   AF-A0A359LNQ5-F1
#
_cell.length_a   1.000
_cell.length_b   1.000
_cell.length_c   1.000
_cell.angle_alpha   90.00
_cell.angle_beta   90.00
_cell.angle_gamma   90.00
#
_symmetry.space_group_name_H-M   'P 1'
#
loop_
_entity.id
_entity.type
_entity.pdbx_description
1 polymer ?
#
loop_
_entity_poly.entity_id
_entity_poly.type
_entity_poly.pdbx_seq_one_letter_code
_entity_poly.pdbx_strand_id
1 'polypeptide(L)'
;MTKNEKIKNVFSDKASLVLRMMLQNPEKKWVVRDFVEKKLLSIGMVQEVLQSMEIKGYIERIKKGPKSFSLLTNSEKLITDWLKWYHFEKNEIDSYYSPDKNIIEKLKSVLKGQDYALTLHQGANLITSFVRTTDIYLYVKTENWEKDILKIRQDLGLKELVRGG
;
A
#
# COMPACT_ATOMS: atom_id res chain seq x y z
N MET A 1 -27.27 20.03 18.29
CA MET A 1 -25.84 20.40 18.17
C MET A 1 -25.16 19.41 17.24
N THR A 2 -25.10 19.72 15.94
CA THR A 2 -24.39 18.92 14.94
C THR A 2 -22.90 19.22 15.05
N LYS A 3 -22.17 18.34 15.72
CA LYS A 3 -20.71 18.39 15.75
C LYS A 3 -20.22 18.07 14.34
N ASN A 4 -19.61 19.04 13.67
CA ASN A 4 -18.94 18.88 12.38
C ASN A 4 -17.76 17.91 12.56
N GLU A 5 -18.03 16.60 12.62
CA GLU A 5 -17.00 15.59 12.55
C GLU A 5 -16.50 15.57 11.11
N LYS A 6 -15.32 16.17 10.87
CA LYS A 6 -14.53 15.88 9.68
C LYS A 6 -14.38 14.36 9.63
N ILE A 7 -15.18 13.69 8.79
CA ILE A 7 -15.06 12.26 8.54
C ILE A 7 -13.60 12.03 8.12
N LYS A 8 -12.81 11.43 9.00
CA LYS A 8 -11.40 11.14 8.72
C LYS A 8 -11.38 10.20 7.52
N ASN A 9 -10.49 10.51 6.57
CA ASN A 9 -10.39 9.74 5.35
C ASN A 9 -9.90 8.31 5.65
N VAL A 10 -10.81 7.35 5.54
CA VAL A 10 -10.56 5.92 5.73
C VAL A 10 -9.61 5.32 4.70
N PHE A 11 -9.38 6.03 3.59
CA PHE A 11 -8.50 5.59 2.51
C PHE A 11 -7.04 6.06 2.65
N SER A 12 -6.74 6.90 3.64
CA SER A 12 -5.35 7.31 3.94
C SER A 12 -4.47 6.10 4.26
N ASP A 13 -3.16 6.18 3.99
CA ASP A 13 -2.24 5.03 4.06
C ASP A 13 -2.40 4.21 5.34
N LYS A 14 -2.35 4.89 6.48
CA LYS A 14 -2.44 4.25 7.79
C LYS A 14 -3.86 3.73 8.09
N ALA A 15 -4.91 4.46 7.71
CA ALA A 15 -6.30 4.00 7.90
C ALA A 15 -6.63 2.78 7.01
N SER A 16 -6.08 2.76 5.80
CA SER A 16 -6.29 1.70 4.81
C SER A 16 -5.81 0.33 5.29
N LEU A 17 -4.92 0.26 6.29
CA LEU A 17 -4.50 -1.01 6.90
C LEU A 17 -5.69 -1.78 7.49
N VAL A 18 -6.67 -1.10 8.09
CA VAL A 18 -7.91 -1.73 8.59
C VAL A 18 -8.69 -2.34 7.42
N LEU A 19 -8.86 -1.58 6.34
CA LEU A 19 -9.57 -2.00 5.13
C LEU A 19 -8.91 -3.23 4.51
N ARG A 20 -7.57 -3.22 4.37
CA ARG A 20 -6.77 -4.33 3.83
C ARG A 20 -6.92 -5.59 4.66
N MET A 21 -6.86 -5.47 5.99
CA MET A 21 -7.04 -6.60 6.89
C MET A 21 -8.41 -7.25 6.72
N MET A 22 -9.48 -6.43 6.67
CA MET A 22 -10.84 -6.94 6.44
C MET A 22 -10.99 -7.57 5.05
N LEU A 23 -10.47 -6.94 4.00
CA LEU A 23 -10.51 -7.48 2.62
C LEU A 23 -9.73 -8.78 2.45
N GLN A 24 -8.68 -9.00 3.24
CA GLN A 24 -7.92 -10.25 3.23
C GLN A 24 -8.72 -11.42 3.81
N ASN A 25 -9.61 -11.17 4.76
CA ASN A 25 -10.49 -12.18 5.35
C ASN A 25 -11.92 -11.61 5.50
N PRO A 26 -12.68 -11.48 4.39
CA PRO A 26 -13.94 -10.75 4.37
C PRO A 26 -15.02 -11.37 5.26
N GLU A 27 -15.00 -12.70 5.44
CA GLU A 27 -15.97 -13.42 6.27
C GLU A 27 -15.64 -13.40 7.78
N LYS A 28 -14.45 -12.93 8.16
CA LYS A 28 -14.05 -12.90 9.58
C LYS A 28 -14.91 -11.90 10.35
N LYS A 29 -15.28 -12.28 11.58
CA LYS A 29 -15.85 -11.36 12.57
C LYS A 29 -14.72 -10.54 13.19
N TRP A 30 -14.68 -9.25 12.91
CA TRP A 30 -13.59 -8.37 13.33
C TRP A 30 -13.92 -7.63 14.63
N VAL A 31 -13.09 -7.80 15.64
CA VAL A 31 -13.09 -6.97 16.86
C VAL A 31 -11.94 -5.97 16.82
N VAL A 32 -12.03 -4.87 17.57
CA VAL A 32 -11.00 -3.81 17.57
C VAL A 32 -9.60 -4.36 17.88
N ARG A 33 -9.53 -5.39 18.73
CA ARG A 33 -8.25 -6.01 19.12
C ARG A 33 -7.52 -6.65 17.95
N ASP A 34 -8.23 -7.19 16.96
CA ASP A 34 -7.63 -7.85 15.79
C ASP A 34 -6.71 -6.90 15.00
N PHE A 35 -6.97 -5.59 15.04
CA PHE A 35 -6.23 -4.60 14.25
C PHE A 35 -5.01 -4.01 14.97
N VAL A 36 -4.94 -4.13 16.29
CA VAL A 36 -3.88 -3.51 17.10
C VAL A 36 -2.73 -4.46 17.44
N GLU A 37 -2.89 -5.76 17.18
CA GLU A 37 -1.88 -6.79 17.50
C GLU A 37 -0.51 -6.49 16.87
N LYS A 38 -0.47 -5.90 15.68
CA LYS A 38 0.79 -5.54 14.99
C LYS A 38 1.40 -4.22 15.46
N LYS A 39 0.83 -3.53 16.45
CA LYS A 39 1.25 -2.21 16.98
C LYS A 39 1.35 -1.06 15.95
N LEU A 40 0.90 -1.26 14.72
CA LEU A 40 0.89 -0.21 13.69
C LEU A 40 -0.23 0.81 13.89
N LEU A 41 -1.30 0.42 14.57
CA LEU A 41 -2.52 1.19 14.75
C LEU A 41 -2.86 1.34 16.24
N SER A 42 -3.39 2.51 16.62
CA SER A 42 -3.94 2.73 17.97
C SER A 42 -5.40 2.29 18.04
N ILE A 43 -5.88 1.92 19.24
CA ILE A 43 -7.27 1.53 19.48
C ILE A 43 -8.24 2.63 19.01
N GLY A 44 -7.96 3.89 19.37
CA GLY A 44 -8.81 5.02 18.98
C GLY A 44 -8.88 5.20 17.46
N MET A 45 -7.75 5.07 16.76
CA MET A 45 -7.74 5.14 15.29
C MET A 45 -8.56 4.03 14.65
N VAL A 46 -8.44 2.80 15.14
CA VAL A 46 -9.24 1.66 14.63
C VAL A 46 -10.73 1.90 14.85
N GLN A 47 -11.13 2.42 16.02
CA GLN A 47 -12.53 2.73 16.31
C GLN A 47 -13.08 3.81 15.38
N GLU A 48 -12.34 4.91 15.17
CA GLU A 48 -12.72 5.99 14.25
C GLU A 48 -12.87 5.49 12.81
N VAL A 49 -11.93 4.64 12.35
CA VAL A 49 -11.97 4.06 10.99
C VAL A 49 -13.18 3.14 10.84
N LEU A 50 -13.42 2.23 11.79
CA LEU A 50 -14.59 1.33 11.73
C LEU A 50 -15.91 2.11 11.77
N GLN A 51 -16.01 3.15 12.61
CA GLN A 51 -17.20 4.01 12.64
C GLN A 51 -17.40 4.73 11.30
N SER A 52 -16.34 5.24 10.69
CA SER A 52 -16.41 5.89 9.38
C SER A 52 -16.76 4.91 8.25
N MET A 53 -16.26 3.68 8.31
CA MET A 53 -16.63 2.60 7.38
C MET A 53 -18.09 2.18 7.53
N GLU A 54 -18.62 2.15 8.76
CA GLU A 54 -20.02 1.86 9.07
C GLU A 54 -20.93 2.96 8.51
N ILE A 55 -20.61 4.23 8.77
CA ILE A 55 -21.34 5.39 8.22
C ILE A 55 -21.35 5.38 6.68
N LYS A 56 -20.27 4.93 6.05
CA LYS A 56 -20.15 4.83 4.59
C LYS A 56 -20.82 3.57 4.01
N GLY A 57 -21.36 2.69 4.85
CA GLY A 57 -22.05 1.47 4.44
C GLY A 57 -21.13 0.38 3.89
N TYR A 58 -19.86 0.37 4.29
CA TYR A 58 -18.92 -0.69 3.90
C TYR A 58 -19.01 -1.90 4.83
N ILE A 59 -19.27 -1.63 6.11
CA ILE A 59 -19.34 -2.64 7.17
C ILE A 59 -20.64 -2.49 7.95
N GLU A 60 -21.02 -3.57 8.62
CA GLU A 60 -22.06 -3.55 9.65
C GLU A 60 -21.48 -3.89 11.01
N ARG A 61 -21.91 -3.16 12.04
CA ARG A 61 -21.59 -3.47 13.42
C ARG A 61 -22.67 -4.35 14.03
N ILE A 62 -22.27 -5.56 14.43
CA ILE A 62 -23.16 -6.58 14.96
C ILE A 62 -22.96 -6.68 16.47
N LYS A 63 -24.09 -6.77 17.21
CA LYS A 63 -24.17 -6.74 18.69
C LYS A 63 -23.68 -5.43 19.32
N LYS A 64 -23.95 -5.26 20.62
CA LYS A 64 -23.49 -4.13 21.43
C LYS A 64 -22.57 -4.59 22.56
N GLY A 65 -21.77 -3.66 23.09
CA GLY A 65 -20.90 -3.89 24.24
C GLY A 65 -19.72 -4.84 23.95
N PRO A 66 -19.25 -5.61 24.94
CA PRO A 66 -18.07 -6.47 24.82
C PRO A 66 -18.15 -7.54 23.72
N LYS A 67 -19.36 -7.88 23.28
CA LYS A 67 -19.61 -8.88 22.22
C LYS A 67 -19.74 -8.24 20.83
N SER A 68 -19.53 -6.93 20.70
CA SER A 68 -19.63 -6.24 19.41
C SER A 68 -18.49 -6.63 18.47
N PHE A 69 -18.82 -6.85 17.21
CA PHE A 69 -17.86 -7.10 16.14
C PHE A 69 -18.36 -6.44 14.85
N SER A 70 -17.47 -6.31 13.87
CA SER A 70 -17.79 -5.73 12.57
C SER A 70 -17.66 -6.80 11.49
N LEU A 71 -18.55 -6.74 10.49
CA LEU A 71 -18.50 -7.57 9.29
C LEU A 71 -18.32 -6.69 8.07
N LEU A 72 -17.47 -7.11 7.14
CA LEU A 72 -17.39 -6.47 5.83
C LEU A 72 -18.57 -6.95 4.99
N THR A 73 -19.59 -6.11 4.85
CA THR A 73 -20.86 -6.47 4.18
C THR A 73 -20.93 -5.96 2.75
N ASN A 74 -20.15 -4.93 2.39
CA ASN A 74 -20.13 -4.38 1.05
C ASN A 74 -18.69 -4.11 0.57
N SER A 75 -17.99 -5.19 0.21
CA SER A 75 -16.62 -5.14 -0.31
C SER A 75 -16.53 -4.44 -1.67
N GLU A 76 -17.51 -4.65 -2.54
CA GLU A 76 -17.56 -4.02 -3.86
C GLU A 76 -17.59 -2.50 -3.73
N LYS A 77 -18.54 -1.95 -2.96
CA LYS A 77 -18.64 -0.52 -2.71
C LYS A 77 -17.36 0.03 -2.07
N LEU A 78 -16.79 -0.68 -1.09
CA LEU A 78 -15.52 -0.29 -0.46
C LEU A 78 -14.42 -0.12 -1.51
N ILE A 79 -14.23 -1.11 -2.39
CA ILE A 79 -13.20 -1.11 -3.43
C ILE A 79 -13.49 0.00 -4.45
N THR A 80 -14.72 0.11 -4.95
CA THR A 80 -15.12 1.14 -5.91
C THR A 80 -14.88 2.55 -5.38
N ASP A 81 -15.23 2.82 -4.13
CA ASP A 81 -15.00 4.13 -3.52
C ASP A 81 -13.51 4.35 -3.20
N TRP A 82 -12.75 3.31 -2.87
CA TRP A 82 -11.31 3.41 -2.66
C TRP A 82 -10.55 3.71 -3.96
N LEU A 83 -10.94 3.12 -5.08
CA LEU A 83 -10.35 3.39 -6.39
C LEU A 83 -10.45 4.87 -6.80
N LYS A 84 -11.50 5.57 -6.38
CA LYS A 84 -11.63 7.03 -6.63
C LYS A 84 -10.62 7.87 -5.85
N TRP A 85 -10.00 7.30 -4.82
CA TRP A 85 -9.05 8.00 -3.96
C TRP A 85 -7.60 7.65 -4.30
N TYR A 86 -7.37 6.41 -4.73
CA TYR A 86 -6.07 5.89 -5.11
C TYR A 86 -5.71 6.30 -6.54
N HIS A 87 -4.61 7.05 -6.67
CA HIS A 87 -4.05 7.45 -7.96
C HIS A 87 -2.59 7.04 -7.97
N PHE A 88 -2.20 6.19 -8.91
CA PHE A 88 -0.82 5.71 -9.03
C PHE A 88 0.15 6.87 -9.29
N GLU A 89 -0.34 7.91 -9.95
CA GLU A 89 0.39 9.14 -10.30
C GLU A 89 0.80 9.95 -9.08
N LYS A 90 0.20 9.70 -7.90
CA LYS A 90 0.61 10.33 -6.64
C LYS A 90 1.85 9.70 -6.01
N ASN A 91 2.33 8.57 -6.54
CA ASN A 91 3.60 8.02 -6.08
C ASN A 91 4.76 8.93 -6.56
N GLU A 92 5.72 9.15 -5.67
CA GLU A 92 7.03 9.67 -6.07
C GLU A 92 7.74 8.56 -6.85
N ILE A 93 8.16 8.87 -8.08
CA ILE A 93 8.82 7.91 -8.97
C ILE A 93 10.05 8.59 -9.56
N ASP A 94 11.22 8.06 -9.23
CA ASP A 94 12.46 8.41 -9.90
C ASP A 94 12.72 7.46 -11.05
N SER A 95 12.85 8.02 -12.25
CA SER A 95 12.98 7.25 -13.48
C SER A 95 14.42 7.26 -13.97
N TYR A 96 14.89 6.07 -14.34
CA TYR A 96 16.26 5.86 -14.78
C TYR A 96 16.30 4.99 -16.03
N TYR A 97 17.30 5.24 -16.86
CA TYR A 97 17.60 4.47 -18.05
C TYR A 97 18.87 3.64 -17.87
N SER A 98 18.82 2.41 -18.35
CA SER A 98 19.99 1.56 -18.55
C SER A 98 19.89 0.87 -19.91
N PRO A 99 20.96 0.88 -20.73
CA PRO A 99 21.02 0.09 -21.97
C PRO A 99 21.34 -1.39 -21.69
N ASP A 100 21.63 -1.76 -20.44
CA ASP A 100 22.06 -3.10 -20.07
C ASP A 100 20.89 -4.09 -20.01
N LYS A 101 20.91 -5.09 -20.90
CA LYS A 101 19.89 -6.14 -20.96
C LYS A 101 19.88 -7.06 -19.73
N ASN A 102 20.97 -7.10 -18.95
CA ASN A 102 21.12 -7.93 -17.76
C ASN A 102 20.99 -7.12 -16.46
N ILE A 103 20.38 -5.93 -16.52
CA ILE A 103 20.29 -5.01 -15.38
C ILE A 103 19.64 -5.65 -14.12
N ILE A 104 18.70 -6.58 -14.28
CA ILE A 104 18.05 -7.26 -13.15
C ILE A 104 19.05 -8.08 -12.32
N GLU A 105 19.97 -8.80 -12.95
CA GLU A 105 20.97 -9.60 -12.22
C GLU A 105 21.97 -8.71 -11.48
N LYS A 106 22.38 -7.61 -12.12
CA LYS A 106 23.22 -6.60 -11.46
C LYS A 106 22.50 -5.94 -10.29
N LEU A 107 21.22 -5.61 -10.47
CA LEU A 107 20.38 -5.02 -9.42
C LEU A 107 20.29 -5.93 -8.20
N LYS A 108 20.08 -7.24 -8.38
CA LYS A 108 20.11 -8.21 -7.28
C LYS A 108 21.44 -8.20 -6.52
N SER A 109 22.56 -8.06 -7.24
CA SER A 109 23.89 -8.00 -6.64
C SER A 109 24.12 -6.70 -5.86
N VAL A 110 23.75 -5.55 -6.44
CA VAL A 110 23.92 -4.22 -5.83
C VAL A 110 23.03 -4.05 -4.60
N LEU A 111 21.78 -4.53 -4.67
CA LEU A 111 20.83 -4.46 -3.55
C LEU A 111 20.96 -5.62 -2.57
N LYS A 112 22.06 -6.40 -2.63
CA LYS A 112 22.28 -7.51 -1.70
C LYS A 112 22.43 -6.96 -0.27
N GLY A 113 21.56 -7.41 0.62
CA GLY A 113 21.51 -6.92 2.01
C GLY A 113 20.66 -5.66 2.21
N GLN A 114 20.05 -5.13 1.15
CA GLN A 114 19.05 -4.08 1.21
C GLN A 114 17.65 -4.69 1.09
N ASP A 115 16.70 -4.18 1.88
CA ASP A 115 15.29 -4.55 1.70
C ASP A 115 14.74 -3.85 0.45
N TYR A 116 14.35 -4.63 -0.56
CA TYR A 116 13.71 -4.13 -1.77
C TYR A 116 12.58 -5.07 -2.24
N ALA A 117 11.69 -4.55 -3.08
CA ALA A 117 10.61 -5.33 -3.68
C ALA A 117 10.48 -4.98 -5.17
N LEU A 118 10.51 -5.99 -6.04
CA LEU A 118 10.09 -5.83 -7.43
C LEU A 118 8.56 -5.73 -7.49
N THR A 119 8.05 -4.75 -8.23
CA THR A 119 6.62 -4.43 -8.28
C THR A 119 6.07 -4.46 -9.70
N LEU A 120 4.76 -4.25 -9.82
CA LEU A 120 4.01 -4.29 -11.08
C LEU A 120 4.32 -5.58 -11.87
N HIS A 121 4.54 -5.46 -13.18
CA HIS A 121 4.80 -6.60 -14.05
C HIS A 121 6.09 -7.35 -13.69
N GLN A 122 7.13 -6.68 -13.16
CA GLN A 122 8.35 -7.39 -12.78
C GLN A 122 8.17 -8.26 -11.55
N GLY A 123 7.41 -7.79 -10.56
CA GLY A 123 7.01 -8.63 -9.43
C GLY A 123 6.13 -9.80 -9.88
N ALA A 124 5.12 -9.53 -10.72
CA ALA A 124 4.23 -10.57 -11.24
C ALA A 124 4.96 -11.65 -12.06
N ASN A 125 5.95 -11.25 -12.87
CA ASN A 125 6.74 -12.13 -13.71
C ASN A 125 7.60 -13.13 -12.93
N LEU A 126 7.88 -12.89 -11.63
CA LEU A 126 8.54 -13.85 -10.75
C LEU A 126 7.64 -15.05 -10.40
N ILE A 127 6.31 -14.89 -10.48
CA ILE A 127 5.33 -15.94 -10.21
C ILE A 127 4.83 -16.53 -11.52
N THR A 128 4.45 -15.68 -12.48
CA THR A 128 3.90 -16.08 -13.78
C THR A 128 4.38 -15.15 -14.89
N SER A 129 5.03 -15.68 -15.93
CA SER A 129 5.66 -14.86 -16.97
C SER A 129 4.73 -14.53 -18.16
N PHE A 130 3.61 -13.85 -17.90
CA PHE A 130 2.64 -13.51 -18.95
C PHE A 130 2.91 -12.19 -19.68
N VAL A 131 3.69 -11.27 -19.10
CA VAL A 131 3.91 -9.93 -19.65
C VAL A 131 5.37 -9.69 -19.95
N ARG A 132 5.70 -9.44 -21.22
CA ARG A 132 7.03 -8.95 -21.61
C ARG A 132 7.07 -7.44 -21.45
N THR A 133 7.85 -6.95 -20.48
CA THR A 133 8.05 -5.52 -20.22
C THR A 133 9.53 -5.18 -20.25
N THR A 134 9.86 -4.01 -20.80
CA THR A 134 11.20 -3.41 -20.73
C THR A 134 11.40 -2.62 -19.44
N ASP A 135 10.31 -2.13 -18.85
CA ASP A 135 10.36 -1.30 -17.66
C ASP A 135 10.51 -2.15 -16.40
N ILE A 136 11.35 -1.68 -15.49
CA ILE A 136 11.58 -2.30 -14.18
C ILE A 136 11.09 -1.35 -13.10
N TYR A 137 10.15 -1.82 -12.30
CA TYR A 137 9.61 -1.10 -11.15
C TYR A 137 10.02 -1.79 -9.86
N LEU A 138 10.50 -1.02 -8.90
CA LEU A 138 10.90 -1.54 -7.61
C LEU A 138 10.75 -0.48 -6.51
N TYR A 139 10.50 -0.95 -5.29
CA TYR A 139 10.65 -0.15 -4.09
C TYR A 139 11.94 -0.52 -3.37
N VAL A 140 12.66 0.48 -2.87
CA VAL A 140 13.81 0.32 -1.99
C VAL A 140 13.45 0.90 -0.64
N LYS A 141 13.60 0.13 0.43
CA LYS A 141 13.50 0.67 1.78
C LYS A 141 14.80 1.44 2.06
N THR A 142 14.72 2.69 2.46
CA THR A 142 15.89 3.51 2.77
C THR A 142 15.56 4.51 3.88
N GLU A 143 16.58 4.92 4.63
CA GLU A 143 16.51 6.00 5.60
C GLU A 143 16.99 7.34 5.01
N ASN A 144 17.74 7.30 3.91
CA ASN A 144 18.29 8.47 3.22
C ASN A 144 18.24 8.25 1.69
N TRP A 145 17.12 8.65 1.10
CA TRP A 145 16.84 8.44 -0.33
C TRP A 145 17.91 9.08 -1.22
N GLU A 146 18.27 10.35 -1.00
CA GLU A 146 19.24 11.07 -1.83
C GLU A 146 20.61 10.37 -1.89
N LYS A 147 21.11 9.90 -0.74
CA LYS A 147 22.39 9.21 -0.65
C LYS A 147 22.32 7.83 -1.30
N ASP A 148 21.30 7.05 -0.96
CA ASP A 148 21.21 5.66 -1.37
C ASP A 148 20.90 5.54 -2.87
N ILE A 149 20.04 6.40 -3.40
CA ILE A 149 19.74 6.41 -4.84
C ILE A 149 20.96 6.82 -5.66
N LEU A 150 21.76 7.79 -5.19
CA LEU A 150 23.00 8.19 -5.86
C LEU A 150 23.98 7.02 -5.95
N LYS A 151 24.15 6.28 -4.86
CA LYS A 151 25.02 5.09 -4.83
C LYS A 151 24.51 4.00 -5.79
N ILE A 152 23.21 3.67 -5.71
CA ILE A 152 22.60 2.66 -6.59
C ILE A 152 22.77 3.05 -8.06
N ARG A 153 22.59 4.33 -8.41
CA ARG A 153 22.80 4.84 -9.77
C ARG A 153 24.24 4.64 -10.24
N GLN A 154 25.22 4.96 -9.40
CA GLN A 154 26.64 4.81 -9.73
C GLN A 154 27.01 3.34 -9.94
N ASP A 155 26.62 2.47 -9.01
CA ASP A 155 26.93 1.04 -9.03
C ASP A 155 26.29 0.32 -10.25
N LEU A 156 25.12 0.78 -10.68
CA LEU A 156 24.39 0.23 -11.83
C LEU A 156 24.60 0.99 -13.15
N GLY A 157 25.33 2.11 -13.14
CA GLY A 157 25.52 2.97 -14.31
C GLY A 157 24.22 3.58 -14.86
N LEU A 158 23.26 3.87 -13.98
CA LEU A 158 21.95 4.39 -14.35
C LEU A 158 22.02 5.88 -14.74
N LYS A 159 21.36 6.22 -15.85
CA LYS A 159 21.17 7.62 -16.27
C LYS A 159 19.80 8.10 -15.83
N GLU A 160 19.75 9.21 -15.13
CA GLU A 160 18.49 9.82 -14.73
C GLU A 160 17.74 10.34 -15.95
N LEU A 161 16.46 9.98 -15.99
CA LEU A 161 15.54 10.51 -16.98
C LEU A 161 14.86 11.72 -16.37
N VAL A 162 15.12 12.90 -16.94
CA VAL A 162 14.37 14.10 -16.58
C VAL A 162 12.93 13.86 -17.03
N ARG A 163 11.98 13.95 -16.08
CA ARG A 163 10.56 13.91 -16.43
C ARG A 163 10.28 15.07 -17.40
N GLY A 164 9.88 14.76 -18.63
CA GLY A 164 9.25 15.75 -19.50
C GLY A 164 7.97 16.26 -18.83
N GLY A 165 7.81 17.59 -18.81
CA GLY A 165 6.66 18.25 -18.20
C GLY A 165 5.32 17.91 -18.82
#